data_AF-A0AAW0NDA1-F1
#
_entry.id   AF-A0AAW0NDA1-F1
#
_cell.length_a   1.000
_cell.length_b   1.000
_cell.length_c   1.000
_cell.angle_alpha   90.00
_cell.angle_beta   90.00
_cell.angle_gamma   90.00
#
_symmetry.space_group_name_H-M   'P 1'
#
loop_
_entity.id
_entity.type
_entity.pdbx_description
1 polymer ?
#
loop_
_entity_poly.entity_id
_entity_poly.type
_entity_poly.pdbx_seq_one_letter_code
_entity_poly.pdbx_strand_id
1 'polypeptide(L)'
;MELRHQRLDCAATNKLFWAIAKWVATDCRPIAIVEDHGLREILRIASRDPSYELPCRTTTASKIHSLYEEEKARVSEALEQERHFADVCAEHFMHVARQWNLDGKISSLTTDSARNMIAAARQLPFDHMPCIAHSIHRAITVTLHNSTFDGTLAK
;
A
#
# COMPACT_ATOMS: atom_id res chain seq x y z
N MET A 1 18.82 2.96 -43.03
CA MET A 1 19.11 3.68 -41.78
C MET A 1 19.25 2.62 -40.69
N GLU A 2 20.48 2.16 -40.44
CA GLU A 2 20.71 1.12 -39.43
C GLU A 2 20.43 1.70 -38.05
N LEU A 3 19.40 1.18 -37.40
CA LEU A 3 19.08 1.50 -36.01
C LEU A 3 20.21 0.92 -35.16
N ARG A 4 21.04 1.78 -34.55
CA ARG A 4 22.05 1.35 -33.58
C ARG A 4 21.32 0.74 -32.39
N HIS A 5 21.40 -0.58 -32.26
CA HIS A 5 20.95 -1.29 -31.08
C HIS A 5 21.82 -0.89 -29.89
N GLN A 6 21.19 -0.46 -28.82
CA GLN A 6 21.87 -0.13 -27.57
C GLN A 6 21.37 -1.10 -26.52
N ARG A 7 22.29 -1.88 -25.95
CA ARG A 7 21.97 -2.77 -24.85
C ARG A 7 21.82 -1.96 -23.57
N LEU A 8 20.75 -2.19 -22.83
CA LEU A 8 20.58 -1.62 -21.50
C LEU A 8 21.65 -2.19 -20.57
N ASP A 9 22.25 -1.32 -19.76
CA ASP A 9 23.10 -1.78 -18.68
C ASP A 9 22.25 -2.34 -17.51
N CYS A 10 22.92 -2.98 -16.55
CA CYS A 10 22.27 -3.58 -15.38
C CYS A 10 21.53 -2.52 -14.54
N ALA A 11 22.08 -1.31 -14.44
CA ALA A 11 21.50 -0.24 -13.62
C ALA A 11 20.19 0.29 -14.23
N ALA A 12 20.17 0.53 -15.54
CA ALA A 12 18.99 0.96 -16.28
C ALA A 12 17.90 -0.12 -16.30
N THR A 13 18.30 -1.39 -16.48
CA THR A 13 17.38 -2.53 -16.38
C THR A 13 16.75 -2.61 -15.00
N ASN A 14 17.53 -2.45 -13.94
CA ASN A 14 17.03 -2.48 -12.56
C ASN A 14 16.09 -1.29 -12.26
N LYS A 15 16.37 -0.10 -12.81
CA LYS A 15 15.46 1.07 -12.73
C LYS A 15 14.12 0.78 -13.40
N LEU A 16 14.12 0.17 -14.58
CA LEU A 16 12.90 -0.27 -15.26
C LEU A 16 12.11 -1.27 -14.41
N PHE A 17 12.79 -2.22 -13.76
CA PHE A 17 12.11 -3.19 -12.89
C PHE A 17 11.42 -2.52 -11.70
N TRP A 18 12.03 -1.50 -11.08
CA TRP A 18 11.40 -0.70 -10.03
C TRP A 18 10.20 0.10 -10.56
N ALA A 19 10.34 0.71 -11.75
CA ALA A 19 9.24 1.44 -12.37
C ALA A 19 8.04 0.52 -12.68
N ILE A 20 8.29 -0.68 -13.20
CA ILE A 20 7.26 -1.70 -13.44
C ILE A 20 6.62 -2.14 -12.12
N ALA A 21 7.41 -2.44 -11.08
CA ALA A 21 6.87 -2.82 -9.78
C ALA A 21 5.98 -1.73 -9.17
N LYS A 22 6.41 -0.46 -9.24
CA LYS A 22 5.62 0.68 -8.78
C LYS A 22 4.32 0.80 -9.56
N TRP A 23 4.38 0.76 -10.88
CA TRP A 23 3.19 0.79 -11.75
C TRP A 23 2.22 -0.37 -11.46
N VAL A 24 2.73 -1.58 -11.24
CA VAL A 24 1.90 -2.73 -10.87
C VAL A 24 1.17 -2.47 -9.54
N ALA A 25 1.88 -1.96 -8.53
CA ALA A 25 1.31 -1.69 -7.22
C ALA A 25 0.30 -0.52 -7.23
N THR A 26 0.65 0.61 -7.84
CA THR A 26 -0.18 1.83 -7.82
C THR A 26 -1.42 1.73 -8.69
N ASP A 27 -1.37 0.94 -9.77
CA ASP A 27 -2.49 0.75 -10.68
C ASP A 27 -3.26 -0.57 -10.39
N CYS A 28 -2.94 -1.27 -9.29
CA CYS A 28 -3.53 -2.55 -8.91
C CYS A 28 -3.53 -3.60 -10.04
N ARG A 29 -2.45 -3.66 -10.83
CA ARG A 29 -2.37 -4.58 -11.97
C ARG A 29 -2.06 -5.99 -11.50
N PRO A 30 -2.51 -7.02 -12.24
CA PRO A 30 -2.09 -8.39 -11.94
C PRO A 30 -0.57 -8.51 -12.11
N ILE A 31 0.11 -9.11 -11.13
CA ILE A 31 1.57 -9.35 -11.21
C ILE A 31 1.95 -10.15 -12.48
N ALA A 32 1.03 -11.00 -12.96
CA ALA A 32 1.20 -11.77 -14.20
C ALA A 32 1.44 -10.90 -15.45
N ILE A 33 1.19 -9.58 -15.41
CA ILE A 33 1.42 -8.68 -16.54
C ILE A 33 2.88 -8.66 -17.02
N VAL A 34 3.84 -9.02 -16.16
CA VAL A 34 5.26 -9.12 -16.53
C VAL A 34 5.58 -10.35 -17.40
N GLU A 35 4.61 -11.25 -17.57
CA GLU A 35 4.70 -12.41 -18.47
C GLU A 35 4.13 -12.08 -19.86
N ASP A 36 3.52 -10.91 -20.03
CA ASP A 36 2.87 -10.49 -21.26
C ASP A 36 3.86 -10.26 -22.41
N HIS A 37 3.60 -10.89 -23.55
CA HIS A 37 4.45 -10.79 -24.73
C HIS A 37 4.37 -9.40 -25.38
N GLY A 38 3.18 -8.80 -25.43
CA GLY A 38 2.99 -7.48 -26.04
C GLY A 38 3.76 -6.39 -25.29
N LEU A 39 3.67 -6.38 -23.96
CA LEU A 39 4.41 -5.48 -23.09
C LEU A 39 5.92 -5.66 -23.25
N ARG A 40 6.40 -6.91 -23.32
CA ARG A 40 7.83 -7.19 -23.54
C ARG A 40 8.31 -6.58 -24.85
N GLU A 41 7.56 -6.77 -25.93
CA GLU A 41 7.93 -6.26 -27.25
C GLU A 41 7.90 -4.73 -27.29
N ILE A 42 6.89 -4.11 -26.69
CA ILE A 42 6.82 -2.65 -26.54
C ILE A 42 8.08 -2.13 -25.83
N LEU A 43 8.51 -2.76 -24.74
CA LEU A 43 9.68 -2.33 -23.99
C LEU A 43 10.99 -2.57 -24.75
N ARG A 44 11.13 -3.67 -25.50
CA ARG A 44 12.30 -3.90 -26.38
C ARG A 44 12.41 -2.84 -27.47
N ILE A 45 11.30 -2.50 -28.12
CA ILE A 45 11.25 -1.45 -29.15
C ILE A 45 11.56 -0.08 -28.52
N ALA A 46 10.91 0.26 -27.41
CA ALA A 46 11.08 1.55 -26.74
C ALA A 46 12.50 1.74 -26.18
N SER A 47 13.11 0.68 -25.65
CA SER A 47 14.48 0.70 -25.13
C SER A 47 15.55 0.58 -26.22
N ARG A 48 15.18 0.15 -27.43
CA ARG A 48 16.10 -0.22 -28.52
C ARG A 48 17.06 -1.36 -28.12
N ASP A 49 16.62 -2.21 -27.19
CA ASP A 49 17.33 -3.40 -26.73
C ASP A 49 16.47 -4.65 -27.02
N PRO A 50 16.74 -5.37 -28.12
CA PRO A 50 16.02 -6.60 -28.44
C PRO A 50 16.23 -7.73 -27.42
N SER A 51 17.28 -7.65 -26.60
CA SER A 51 17.60 -8.62 -25.56
C SER A 51 16.95 -8.30 -24.21
N TYR A 52 16.24 -7.18 -24.10
CA TYR A 52 15.55 -6.82 -22.86
C TYR A 52 14.48 -7.86 -22.51
N GLU A 53 14.46 -8.24 -21.23
CA GLU A 53 13.45 -9.10 -20.64
C GLU A 53 12.74 -8.37 -19.50
N LEU A 54 11.44 -8.65 -19.37
CA LEU A 54 10.66 -8.22 -18.23
C LEU A 54 11.17 -8.91 -16.95
N PRO A 55 11.02 -8.28 -15.77
CA PRO A 55 11.33 -8.94 -14.51
C PRO A 55 10.41 -10.15 -14.32
N CYS A 56 10.90 -11.20 -13.66
CA CYS A 56 10.01 -12.31 -13.29
C CYS A 56 9.04 -11.89 -12.18
N ARG A 57 7.99 -12.69 -11.97
CA ARG A 57 6.97 -12.45 -10.93
C ARG A 57 7.58 -12.31 -9.54
N THR A 58 8.56 -13.14 -9.20
CA THR A 58 9.26 -13.11 -7.90
C THR A 58 10.02 -11.81 -7.71
N THR A 59 10.77 -11.36 -8.72
CA THR A 59 11.47 -10.05 -8.67
C THR A 59 10.49 -8.89 -8.54
N THR A 60 9.39 -8.94 -9.28
CA THR A 60 8.35 -7.91 -9.22
C THR A 60 7.69 -7.87 -7.83
N ALA A 61 7.27 -9.02 -7.31
CA ALA A 61 6.69 -9.13 -5.97
C ALA A 61 7.66 -8.68 -4.87
N SER A 62 8.94 -9.06 -4.97
CA SER A 62 9.98 -8.63 -4.04
C SER A 62 10.16 -7.11 -4.05
N LYS A 63 10.18 -6.47 -5.23
CA LYS A 63 10.26 -5.01 -5.34
C LYS A 63 9.01 -4.31 -4.83
N ILE A 64 7.82 -4.86 -5.09
CA ILE A 64 6.56 -4.35 -4.50
C ILE A 64 6.65 -4.40 -2.96
N HIS A 65 7.14 -5.50 -2.40
CA HIS A 65 7.35 -5.61 -0.96
C HIS A 65 8.34 -4.57 -0.44
N SER A 66 9.46 -4.34 -1.14
CA SER A 66 10.40 -3.28 -0.76
C SER A 66 9.78 -1.88 -0.83
N LEU A 67 9.01 -1.57 -1.87
CA LEU A 67 8.26 -0.30 -1.97
C LEU A 67 7.33 -0.13 -0.76
N TYR A 68 6.65 -1.20 -0.35
CA TYR A 68 5.78 -1.18 0.82
C TYR A 68 6.57 -0.95 2.12
N GLU A 69 7.65 -1.69 2.36
CA GLU A 69 8.44 -1.52 3.58
C GLU A 69 9.12 -0.15 3.66
N GLU A 70 9.61 0.39 2.55
CA GLU A 70 10.16 1.75 2.48
C GLU A 70 9.09 2.79 2.85
N GLU A 71 7.90 2.70 2.24
CA GLU A 71 6.81 3.64 2.52
C GLU A 71 6.29 3.49 3.95
N LYS A 72 6.17 2.25 4.44
CA LYS A 72 5.81 1.97 5.83
C LYS A 72 6.83 2.54 6.80
N ALA A 73 8.13 2.39 6.54
CA ALA A 73 9.18 2.96 7.38
C ALA A 73 9.09 4.49 7.41
N ARG A 74 8.88 5.12 6.24
CA ARG A 74 8.68 6.56 6.11
C ARG A 74 7.48 7.06 6.90
N VAL A 75 6.35 6.35 6.81
CA VAL A 75 5.13 6.68 7.56
C VAL A 75 5.34 6.45 9.06
N SER A 76 5.95 5.34 9.47
CA SER A 76 6.26 5.07 10.88
C SER A 76 7.17 6.13 11.49
N GLU A 77 8.23 6.56 10.79
CA GLU A 77 9.13 7.62 11.26
C GLU A 77 8.38 8.95 11.42
N ALA A 78 7.53 9.31 10.45
CA ALA A 78 6.68 10.50 10.56
C ALA A 78 5.70 10.42 11.74
N LEU A 79 5.21 9.22 12.08
CA LEU A 79 4.33 8.98 13.22
C LEU A 79 5.07 8.98 14.57
N GLU A 80 6.36 8.63 14.61
CA GLU A 80 7.19 8.61 15.82
C GLU A 80 7.72 10.01 16.18
N GLN A 81 8.05 10.82 15.17
CA GLN A 81 8.57 12.18 15.39
C GLN A 81 7.48 13.15 15.85
N GLU A 82 6.21 12.86 15.58
CA GLU A 82 5.10 13.72 15.95
C GLU A 82 4.35 13.28 17.21
N ARG A 83 4.14 14.24 18.12
CA ARG A 83 3.29 14.03 19.31
C ARG A 83 1.80 14.03 18.93
N HIS A 84 1.48 14.48 17.72
CA HIS A 84 0.13 14.61 17.18
C HIS A 84 -0.17 13.53 16.14
N PHE A 85 -0.14 12.26 16.55
CA PHE A 85 -0.43 11.10 15.68
C PHE A 85 -1.69 11.27 14.82
N ALA A 86 -2.73 11.87 15.39
CA ALA A 86 -3.99 12.11 14.70
C ALA A 86 -3.83 12.98 13.44
N ASP A 87 -3.01 14.02 13.54
CA ASP A 87 -2.79 15.01 12.48
C ASP A 87 -2.03 14.38 11.30
N VAL A 88 -0.96 13.65 11.61
CA VAL A 88 -0.17 12.91 10.61
C VAL A 88 -1.01 11.86 9.89
N CYS A 89 -1.85 11.12 10.62
CA CYS A 89 -2.76 10.15 10.00
C CYS A 89 -3.78 10.81 9.07
N ALA A 90 -4.40 11.92 9.50
CA ALA A 90 -5.37 12.64 8.69
C ALA A 90 -4.73 13.22 7.41
N GLU A 91 -3.55 13.85 7.55
CA GLU A 91 -2.81 14.40 6.41
C GLU A 91 -2.41 13.32 5.42
N HIS A 92 -1.81 12.23 5.91
CA HIS A 92 -1.36 11.13 5.06
C HIS A 92 -2.54 10.45 4.35
N PHE A 93 -3.67 10.24 5.05
CA PHE A 93 -4.89 9.72 4.43
C PHE A 93 -5.34 10.61 3.27
N MET A 94 -5.43 11.93 3.46
CA MET A 94 -5.84 12.87 2.42
C MET A 94 -4.84 12.95 1.26
N HIS A 95 -3.54 12.85 1.54
CA HIS A 95 -2.51 12.78 0.52
C HIS A 95 -2.75 11.59 -0.41
N VAL A 96 -2.94 10.39 0.16
CA VAL A 96 -3.23 9.18 -0.62
C VAL A 96 -4.56 9.30 -1.35
N ALA A 97 -5.62 9.78 -0.69
CA ALA A 97 -6.94 9.96 -1.33
C ALA A 97 -6.87 10.88 -2.56
N ARG A 98 -6.11 11.98 -2.49
CA ARG A 98 -5.91 12.90 -3.63
C ARG A 98 -5.07 12.28 -4.73
N GLN A 99 -3.98 11.60 -4.38
CA GLN A 99 -3.15 10.89 -5.36
C GLN A 99 -3.98 9.89 -6.18
N TRP A 100 -4.97 9.26 -5.56
CA TRP A 100 -5.86 8.29 -6.19
C TRP A 100 -7.15 8.92 -6.77
N ASN A 101 -7.29 10.25 -6.73
CA ASN A 101 -8.46 10.99 -7.21
C ASN A 101 -9.79 10.48 -6.57
N LEU A 102 -9.77 10.33 -5.24
CA LEU A 102 -10.87 9.83 -4.40
C LEU A 102 -11.45 10.88 -3.46
N ASP A 103 -10.82 12.04 -3.31
CA ASP A 103 -11.20 13.08 -2.33
C ASP A 103 -12.67 13.55 -2.48
N GLY A 104 -13.18 13.66 -3.71
CA GLY A 104 -14.59 13.99 -3.98
C GLY A 104 -15.54 12.79 -3.98
N LYS A 105 -15.05 11.57 -3.72
CA LYS A 105 -15.81 10.31 -3.80
C LYS A 105 -16.00 9.64 -2.44
N ILE A 106 -15.24 10.04 -1.43
CA ILE A 106 -15.32 9.46 -0.09
C ILE A 106 -16.52 10.06 0.64
N SER A 107 -17.47 9.22 1.03
CA SER A 107 -18.63 9.63 1.85
C SER A 107 -18.38 9.45 3.35
N SER A 108 -17.69 8.37 3.72
CA SER A 108 -17.50 7.97 5.11
C SER A 108 -16.17 7.27 5.32
N LEU A 109 -15.58 7.45 6.49
CA LEU A 109 -14.37 6.77 6.95
C LEU A 109 -14.72 5.79 8.07
N THR A 110 -14.29 4.54 7.93
CA THR A 110 -14.42 3.53 8.99
C THR A 110 -13.09 3.25 9.64
N THR A 111 -12.95 3.48 10.96
CA THR A 111 -11.71 3.18 11.71
C THR A 111 -12.00 2.31 12.93
N ASP A 112 -10.96 1.71 13.51
CA ASP A 112 -11.08 1.17 14.86
C ASP A 112 -11.40 2.27 15.89
N SER A 113 -11.66 1.86 17.13
CA SER A 113 -12.00 2.79 18.22
C SER A 113 -10.77 3.33 18.95
N ALA A 114 -9.56 3.21 18.41
CA ALA A 114 -8.37 3.77 19.02
C ALA A 114 -8.47 5.30 19.06
N ARG A 115 -8.08 5.91 20.18
CA ARG A 115 -8.29 7.36 20.44
C ARG A 115 -7.65 8.24 19.37
N ASN A 116 -6.48 7.84 18.89
CA ASN A 116 -5.73 8.49 17.83
C ASN A 116 -6.43 8.38 16.47
N MET A 117 -7.00 7.22 16.13
CA MET A 117 -7.78 7.03 14.90
C MET A 117 -9.09 7.82 14.91
N ILE A 118 -9.78 7.87 16.05
CA ILE A 118 -10.97 8.72 16.23
C ILE A 118 -10.61 10.20 16.07
N ALA A 119 -9.50 10.63 16.68
CA ALA A 119 -9.05 12.01 16.57
C ALA A 119 -8.67 12.37 15.12
N ALA A 120 -8.00 11.48 14.39
CA ALA A 120 -7.68 11.67 12.97
C ALA A 120 -8.96 11.77 12.12
N ALA A 121 -9.90 10.85 12.32
CA ALA A 121 -11.16 10.82 11.58
C ALA A 121 -11.98 12.11 11.77
N ARG A 122 -11.97 12.70 12.97
CA ARG A 122 -12.66 13.97 13.27
C ARG A 122 -12.08 15.19 12.55
N GLN A 123 -10.83 15.12 12.12
CA GLN A 123 -10.18 16.20 11.38
C GLN A 123 -10.53 16.16 9.88
N LEU A 124 -11.04 15.02 9.40
CA LEU A 124 -11.36 14.81 8.01
C LEU A 124 -12.81 15.21 7.72
N PRO A 125 -13.11 15.68 6.50
CA PRO A 125 -14.44 16.15 6.13
C PRO A 125 -15.42 15.00 5.79
N PHE A 126 -15.27 13.83 6.42
CA PHE A 126 -16.05 12.62 6.12
C PHE A 126 -16.81 12.13 7.35
N ASP A 127 -17.96 11.49 7.12
CA ASP A 127 -18.69 10.85 8.22
C ASP A 127 -17.85 9.71 8.82
N HIS A 128 -17.65 9.74 10.14
CA HIS A 128 -16.89 8.69 10.83
C HIS A 128 -17.80 7.57 11.31
N MET A 129 -17.52 6.34 10.87
CA MET A 129 -18.20 5.14 11.31
C MET A 129 -17.24 4.26 12.13
N PRO A 130 -17.60 3.81 13.35
CA PRO A 130 -16.76 2.89 14.10
C PRO A 130 -16.75 1.50 13.45
N CYS A 131 -15.61 0.83 13.47
CA CYS A 131 -15.48 -0.54 12.97
C CYS A 131 -16.31 -1.52 13.82
N ILE A 132 -17.37 -2.07 13.22
CA ILE A 132 -18.28 -3.04 13.87
C ILE A 132 -17.52 -4.27 14.37
N ALA A 133 -16.57 -4.79 13.58
CA ALA A 133 -15.78 -5.95 13.97
C ALA A 133 -14.99 -5.68 15.27
N HIS A 134 -14.40 -4.49 15.40
CA HIS A 134 -13.71 -4.08 16.61
C HIS A 134 -14.68 -3.88 17.78
N SER A 135 -15.87 -3.30 17.53
CA SER A 135 -16.91 -3.14 18.56
C SER A 135 -17.40 -4.48 19.11
N ILE A 136 -17.65 -5.47 18.24
CA ILE A 136 -18.04 -6.83 18.63
C ILE A 136 -16.91 -7.50 19.42
N HIS A 137 -15.67 -7.45 18.90
CA HIS A 137 -14.52 -8.03 19.58
C HIS A 137 -14.35 -7.45 21.00
N ARG A 138 -14.45 -6.12 21.14
CA ARG A 138 -14.40 -5.47 22.46
C ARG A 138 -15.54 -5.90 23.37
N ALA A 139 -16.76 -6.01 22.85
CA ALA A 139 -17.91 -6.47 23.64
C ALA A 139 -17.66 -7.89 24.19
N ILE A 140 -17.23 -8.82 23.33
CA ILE A 140 -16.90 -10.20 23.71
C ILE A 140 -15.77 -10.22 24.75
N THR A 141 -14.67 -9.52 24.50
CA THR A 141 -13.52 -9.48 25.42
C THR A 141 -13.90 -8.91 26.79
N VAL A 142 -14.69 -7.84 26.83
CA VAL A 142 -15.20 -7.26 28.09
C VAL A 142 -16.13 -8.25 28.81
N THR A 143 -17.04 -8.90 28.08
CA THR A 143 -17.95 -9.89 28.68
C THR A 143 -17.20 -11.09 29.23
N LEU A 144 -16.22 -11.62 28.51
CA LEU A 144 -15.40 -12.75 28.98
C LEU A 144 -14.57 -12.37 30.21
N HIS A 145 -13.89 -11.23 30.19
CA HIS A 145 -13.08 -10.76 31.33
C HIS A 145 -13.94 -10.47 32.58
N ASN A 146 -15.20 -10.05 32.40
CA ASN A 146 -16.11 -9.78 33.52
C ASN A 146 -16.97 -10.99 33.90
N SER A 147 -16.79 -12.13 33.22
CA SER A 147 -17.52 -13.36 33.52
C SER A 147 -16.78 -14.21 34.54
N THR A 148 -17.50 -15.13 35.18
CA THR A 148 -16.89 -16.15 36.06
C THR A 148 -16.21 -17.27 35.27
N PHE A 149 -16.05 -17.15 33.94
CA PHE A 149 -15.51 -18.21 33.08
C PHE A 149 -13.98 -18.35 33.12
N ASP A 150 -13.25 -17.47 33.81
CA ASP A 150 -11.79 -17.58 34.01
C ASP A 150 -11.37 -18.95 34.56
N GLY A 151 -12.20 -19.58 35.39
CA GLY A 151 -11.95 -20.94 35.91
C GLY A 151 -12.47 -22.09 35.04
N THR A 152 -13.27 -21.81 34.00
CA THR A 152 -13.94 -22.84 33.17
C THR A 152 -13.14 -23.17 31.91
N LEU A 153 -12.38 -22.19 31.38
CA LEU A 153 -11.49 -22.36 30.24
C LEU A 153 -10.04 -22.72 30.64
N ALA A 154 -9.73 -22.72 31.94
CA ALA A 154 -8.41 -23.07 32.49
C ALA A 154 -8.19 -24.59 32.69
N LYS A 155 -8.92 -25.45 31.96
CA LYS A 155 -8.75 -26.91 31.97
C LYS A 155 -8.06 -27.40 30.71
#